data_AF-A0A3C0R4N5-F1
#
_entry.id   AF-A0A3C0R4N5-F1
#
_cell.length_a   1.000
_cell.length_b   1.000
_cell.length_c   1.000
_cell.angle_alpha   90.00
_cell.angle_beta   90.00
_cell.angle_gamma   90.00
#
_symmetry.space_group_name_H-M   'P 1'
#
loop_
_entity.id
_entity.type
_entity.pdbx_description
1 polymer ?
#
loop_
_entity_poly.entity_id
_entity_poly.type
_entity_poly.pdbx_seq_one_letter_code
_entity_poly.pdbx_strand_id
1 'polypeptide(L)'
;MLPVEHDDPINAKILAISEDKIEGFVREPFEEIARRSGVDVDVVMARIAAMLRAGTIRRVRQTLLATNLADGALVAWKVPPDKIDNAFDWMFQRDPFSGHVVLRSTDAVTA
;
A
#
# COMPACT_ATOMS: atom_id res chain seq x y z
N MET A 1 25.71 11.62 1.96
CA MET A 1 24.50 10.93 1.48
C MET A 1 23.61 10.67 2.70
N LEU A 2 22.29 10.89 2.61
CA LEU A 2 21.40 10.62 3.75
C LEU A 2 21.18 9.09 3.88
N PRO A 3 21.15 8.53 5.10
CA PRO A 3 20.74 7.15 5.33
C PRO A 3 19.33 6.88 4.80
N VAL A 4 19.15 5.74 4.13
CA VAL A 4 17.89 5.34 3.47
C VAL A 4 17.28 4.06 4.02
N GLU A 5 17.99 3.35 4.90
CA GLU A 5 17.46 2.14 5.52
C GLU A 5 16.38 2.51 6.55
N HIS A 6 15.37 1.65 6.65
CA HIS A 6 14.21 1.84 7.53
C HIS A 6 14.57 1.72 9.02
N ASP A 7 15.66 1.02 9.34
CA ASP A 7 16.16 0.80 10.70
C ASP A 7 17.16 1.87 11.16
N ASP A 8 17.53 2.83 10.31
CA ASP A 8 18.23 4.05 10.74
C ASP A 8 17.40 4.73 11.85
N PRO A 9 18.00 5.10 13.00
CA PRO A 9 17.24 5.58 14.14
C PRO A 9 16.36 6.80 13.88
N ILE A 10 16.73 7.66 12.92
CA ILE A 10 15.93 8.83 12.56
C ILE A 10 14.82 8.42 11.60
N ASN A 11 15.14 7.61 10.59
CA ASN A 11 14.13 7.09 9.65
C ASN A 11 13.05 6.28 10.39
N ALA A 12 13.45 5.41 11.32
CA ALA A 12 12.52 4.62 12.14
C ALA A 12 11.57 5.53 12.95
N LYS A 13 12.06 6.63 13.53
CA LYS A 13 11.22 7.61 14.25
C LYS A 13 10.21 8.30 13.33
N ILE A 14 10.64 8.65 12.12
CA ILE A 14 9.77 9.27 11.10
C ILE A 14 8.69 8.29 10.67
N LEU A 15 9.08 7.08 10.27
CA LEU A 15 8.19 6.04 9.76
C LEU A 15 7.15 5.61 10.81
N ALA A 16 7.56 5.50 12.07
CA ALA A 16 6.68 5.17 13.20
C ALA A 16 5.50 6.15 13.40
N ILE A 17 5.56 7.34 12.77
CA ILE A 17 4.46 8.31 12.72
C ILE A 17 3.82 8.35 11.33
N SER A 18 4.61 8.41 10.26
CA SER A 18 4.11 8.71 8.92
C SER A 18 3.31 7.59 8.25
N GLU A 19 3.45 6.34 8.68
CA GLU A 19 2.79 5.20 8.03
C GLU A 19 1.28 5.15 8.33
N ASP A 20 0.89 5.11 9.60
CA ASP A 20 -0.52 4.86 9.98
C ASP A 20 -1.04 5.79 11.08
N LYS A 21 -0.23 6.71 11.61
CA LYS A 21 -0.65 7.52 12.76
C LYS A 21 -1.21 8.88 12.40
N ILE A 22 -1.14 9.30 11.14
CA ILE A 22 -1.71 10.58 10.68
C ILE A 22 -3.09 10.30 10.10
N GLU A 23 -4.12 10.63 10.89
CA GLU A 23 -5.51 10.44 10.52
C GLU A 23 -6.07 11.67 9.80
N GLY A 24 -6.82 11.43 8.72
CA GLY A 24 -7.51 12.49 7.99
C GLY A 24 -6.57 13.42 7.20
N PHE A 25 -7.16 14.49 6.64
CA PHE A 25 -6.47 15.49 5.83
C PHE A 25 -5.95 16.62 6.74
N VAL A 26 -4.72 16.47 7.21
CA VAL A 26 -4.03 17.53 7.94
C VAL A 26 -3.43 18.55 6.96
N ARG A 27 -3.48 19.83 7.32
CA ARG A 27 -3.01 20.93 6.46
C ARG A 27 -1.50 20.85 6.20
N GLU A 28 -0.73 20.57 7.24
CA GLU A 28 0.74 20.51 7.21
C GLU A 28 1.21 19.12 7.67
N PRO A 29 1.17 18.09 6.81
CA PRO A 29 1.45 16.71 7.22
C PRO A 29 2.89 16.49 7.70
N PHE A 30 3.88 17.15 7.09
CA PHE A 30 5.27 17.01 7.48
C PHE A 30 5.58 17.68 8.82
N GLU A 31 4.94 18.81 9.12
CA GLU A 31 4.97 19.46 10.44
C GLU A 31 4.38 18.53 11.51
N GLU A 32 3.28 17.85 11.21
CA GLU A 32 2.67 16.91 12.15
C GLU A 32 3.56 15.67 12.41
N ILE A 33 4.25 15.17 11.37
CA ILE A 33 5.28 14.12 11.53
C ILE A 33 6.41 14.64 12.42
N ALA A 34 6.91 15.83 12.16
CA ALA A 34 8.00 16.45 12.91
C ALA A 34 7.66 16.59 14.40
N ARG A 35 6.51 17.21 14.69
CA ARG A 35 5.98 17.41 16.04
C ARG A 35 5.85 16.11 16.83
N ARG A 36 5.37 15.04 16.20
CA ARG A 36 5.12 13.75 16.88
C ARG A 36 6.33 12.82 16.95
N SER A 37 7.26 12.92 15.99
CA SER A 37 8.50 12.15 15.98
C SER A 37 9.61 12.82 16.80
N GLY A 38 9.49 14.11 17.09
CA GLY A 38 10.54 14.91 17.71
C GLY A 38 11.73 15.17 16.78
N VAL A 39 11.53 15.03 15.46
CA VAL A 39 12.53 15.27 14.43
C VAL A 39 12.21 16.59 13.75
N ASP A 40 13.24 17.39 13.47
CA ASP A 40 13.09 18.66 12.76
C ASP A 40 12.44 18.46 11.38
N VAL A 41 11.56 19.39 10.97
CA VAL A 41 10.74 19.25 9.76
C VAL A 41 11.56 19.19 8.48
N ASP A 42 12.68 19.92 8.39
CA ASP A 42 13.57 19.87 7.23
C ASP A 42 14.24 18.49 7.13
N VAL A 43 14.59 17.91 8.28
CA VAL A 43 15.12 16.54 8.36
C VAL A 43 14.06 15.52 7.94
N VAL A 44 12.81 15.67 8.40
CA VAL A 44 11.69 14.80 7.99
C VAL A 44 11.54 14.80 6.47
N MET A 45 11.42 15.98 5.86
CA MET A 45 11.24 16.12 4.41
C MET A 45 12.44 15.54 3.64
N ALA A 46 13.67 15.86 4.06
CA ALA A 46 14.88 15.37 3.41
C ALA A 46 15.02 13.85 3.48
N ARG A 47 14.71 13.23 4.63
CA ARG A 47 14.78 11.77 4.84
C ARG A 47 13.69 11.03 4.07
N ILE A 48 12.44 11.50 4.10
CA ILE A 48 11.34 10.91 3.31
C ILE A 48 11.68 10.96 1.81
N ALA A 49 12.17 12.10 1.32
CA ALA A 49 12.55 12.24 -0.09
C ALA A 49 13.72 11.31 -0.47
N ALA A 50 14.68 11.11 0.43
CA ALA A 50 15.79 10.18 0.21
C ALA A 50 15.32 8.72 0.16
N MET A 51 14.50 8.30 1.12
CA MET A 51 13.90 6.96 1.15
C MET A 51 12.99 6.69 -0.06
N LEU A 52 12.26 7.70 -0.54
CA LEU A 52 11.44 7.59 -1.75
C LEU A 52 12.28 7.37 -3.01
N ARG A 53 13.38 8.13 -3.17
CA ARG A 53 14.30 7.95 -4.31
C ARG A 53 15.04 6.62 -4.29
N ALA A 54 15.34 6.10 -3.10
CA ALA A 54 16.03 4.82 -2.92
C ALA A 54 15.09 3.61 -3.05
N GLY A 55 13.77 3.80 -2.96
CA GLY A 55 12.78 2.74 -3.04
C GLY A 55 12.42 2.09 -1.69
N THR A 56 13.04 2.51 -0.58
CA THR A 56 12.64 2.12 0.79
C THR A 56 11.19 2.50 1.04
N ILE A 57 10.81 3.74 0.68
CA ILE A 57 9.41 4.16 0.60
C ILE A 57 8.97 4.07 -0.85
N ARG A 58 7.89 3.34 -1.11
CA ARG A 58 7.38 3.16 -2.49
C ARG A 58 6.60 4.37 -2.99
N ARG A 59 5.80 5.00 -2.12
CA ARG A 59 4.90 6.12 -2.44
C ARG A 59 4.67 6.97 -1.19
N VAL A 60 4.54 8.28 -1.38
CA VAL A 60 4.04 9.22 -0.36
C VAL A 60 2.69 9.73 -0.85
N ARG A 61 1.61 9.35 -0.16
CA ARG A 61 0.24 9.72 -0.54
C ARG A 61 -0.68 9.65 0.66
N GLN A 62 -1.81 10.32 0.55
CA GLN A 62 -2.93 10.09 1.44
C GLN A 62 -3.83 8.99 0.88
N THR A 63 -4.21 8.03 1.71
CA THR A 63 -5.07 6.91 1.31
C THR A 63 -6.52 7.21 1.73
N LEU A 64 -7.42 7.24 0.75
CA LEU A 64 -8.87 7.20 1.00
C LEU A 64 -9.32 5.75 1.09
N LEU A 65 -10.15 5.42 2.09
CA LEU A 65 -10.73 4.08 2.21
C LEU A 65 -11.76 3.85 1.10
N ALA A 66 -11.54 2.81 0.30
CA ALA A 66 -12.37 2.48 -0.86
C ALA A 66 -13.83 2.14 -0.52
N THR A 67 -14.11 1.71 0.72
CA THR A 67 -15.48 1.49 1.23
C THR A 67 -16.34 2.75 1.22
N ASN A 68 -15.71 3.93 1.13
CA ASN A 68 -16.43 5.19 0.95
C ASN A 68 -16.62 5.58 -0.53
N LEU A 69 -16.15 4.77 -1.48
CA LEU A 69 -16.19 5.05 -2.91
C LEU A 69 -17.10 4.08 -3.68
N ALA A 70 -17.05 2.78 -3.35
CA ALA A 70 -17.92 1.75 -3.90
C ALA A 70 -17.94 0.49 -3.02
N ASP A 71 -19.03 -0.29 -3.08
CA ASP A 71 -19.12 -1.59 -2.43
C ASP A 71 -18.19 -2.61 -3.11
N GLY A 72 -17.43 -3.35 -2.30
CA GLY A 72 -16.58 -4.45 -2.77
C GLY A 72 -17.19 -5.81 -2.48
N ALA A 73 -16.88 -6.80 -3.31
CA ALA A 73 -17.24 -8.20 -3.07
C ALA A 73 -16.02 -9.11 -3.28
N LEU A 74 -15.93 -10.17 -2.48
CA LEU A 74 -15.01 -11.28 -2.74
C LEU A 74 -15.81 -12.42 -3.37
N VAL A 75 -15.46 -12.80 -4.59
CA VAL A 75 -16.14 -13.85 -5.36
C VAL A 75 -15.15 -14.95 -5.69
N ALA A 76 -15.55 -16.21 -5.47
CA ALA A 76 -14.77 -17.38 -5.84
C ALA A 76 -15.54 -18.22 -6.87
N TRP A 77 -14.86 -18.60 -7.95
CA TRP A 77 -15.41 -19.42 -9.02
C TRP A 77 -14.70 -20.77 -9.07
N LYS A 78 -15.46 -21.86 -9.14
CA LYS A 78 -14.90 -23.17 -9.52
C LYS A 78 -14.87 -23.25 -11.04
N VAL A 79 -13.68 -23.13 -11.62
CA VAL A 79 -13.48 -23.10 -13.08
C VAL A 79 -12.85 -24.42 -13.53
N PRO A 80 -13.36 -25.07 -14.60
CA PRO A 80 -12.70 -26.23 -15.20
C PRO A 80 -11.25 -25.94 -15.61
N PRO A 81 -10.29 -26.87 -15.43
CA PRO A 81 -8.86 -26.62 -15.67
C PRO A 81 -8.54 -26.05 -17.05
N ASP A 82 -9.23 -26.53 -18.09
CA ASP A 82 -9.09 -26.10 -19.49
C ASP A 82 -9.56 -24.67 -19.76
N LYS A 83 -10.27 -24.06 -18.81
CA LYS A 83 -10.82 -22.69 -18.92
C LYS A 83 -10.16 -21.69 -17.99
N ILE A 84 -9.27 -22.13 -17.09
CA ILE A 84 -8.69 -21.28 -16.04
C ILE A 84 -7.95 -20.09 -16.66
N ASP A 85 -7.04 -20.34 -17.59
CA ASP A 85 -6.20 -19.28 -18.18
C ASP A 85 -7.05 -18.25 -18.94
N ASN A 86 -7.99 -18.72 -19.76
CA ASN A 86 -8.89 -17.83 -20.51
C ASN A 86 -9.78 -16.98 -19.60
N ALA A 87 -10.29 -17.57 -18.51
CA ALA A 87 -11.09 -16.84 -17.52
C ALA A 87 -10.24 -15.79 -16.80
N PHE A 88 -9.02 -16.15 -16.39
CA PHE A 88 -8.08 -15.24 -15.75
C PHE A 88 -7.72 -14.07 -16.66
N ASP A 89 -7.30 -14.34 -17.90
CA ASP A 89 -6.91 -13.32 -18.86
C ASP A 89 -8.04 -12.34 -19.15
N TRP A 90 -9.26 -12.84 -19.31
CA TRP A 90 -10.41 -11.97 -19.52
C TRP A 90 -10.66 -11.07 -18.30
N MET A 91 -10.71 -11.63 -17.08
CA MET A 91 -10.94 -10.84 -15.86
C MET A 91 -9.82 -9.83 -15.62
N PHE A 92 -8.57 -10.22 -15.81
CA PHE A 92 -7.41 -9.36 -15.57
C PHE A 92 -7.29 -8.23 -16.60
N GLN A 93 -7.54 -8.51 -17.88
CA GLN A 93 -7.31 -7.54 -18.96
C GLN A 93 -8.54 -6.71 -19.31
N ARG A 94 -9.75 -7.23 -19.10
CA ARG A 94 -10.98 -6.65 -19.65
C ARG A 94 -12.05 -6.28 -18.63
N ASP A 95 -12.07 -6.92 -17.46
CA ASP A 95 -13.09 -6.60 -16.45
C ASP A 95 -12.71 -5.34 -15.66
N PRO A 96 -13.44 -4.21 -15.83
CA PRO A 96 -13.10 -2.96 -15.16
C PRO A 96 -13.40 -2.99 -13.65
N PHE A 97 -14.11 -4.01 -13.16
CA PHE A 97 -14.51 -4.12 -11.76
C PHE A 97 -13.57 -5.02 -10.94
N SER A 98 -12.74 -5.82 -11.61
CA SER A 98 -11.82 -6.76 -10.95
C SER A 98 -10.49 -6.09 -10.63
N GLY A 99 -10.31 -5.68 -9.36
CA GLY A 99 -9.06 -5.05 -8.92
C GLY A 99 -7.91 -6.04 -8.63
N HIS A 100 -8.22 -7.26 -8.18
CA HIS A 100 -7.23 -8.28 -7.84
C HIS A 100 -7.77 -9.67 -8.18
N VAL A 101 -7.17 -10.31 -9.19
CA VAL A 101 -7.55 -11.64 -9.66
C VAL A 101 -6.41 -12.60 -9.34
N VAL A 102 -6.71 -13.73 -8.73
CA VAL A 102 -5.71 -14.75 -8.39
C VAL A 102 -6.21 -16.14 -8.71
N LEU A 103 -5.30 -16.98 -9.18
CA LEU A 103 -5.51 -18.42 -9.29
C LEU A 103 -5.08 -19.09 -7.99
N ARG A 104 -5.98 -19.89 -7.42
CA ARG A 104 -5.73 -20.68 -6.22
C ARG A 104 -6.18 -22.11 -6.51
N SER A 105 -5.27 -23.06 -6.35
CA SER A 105 -5.65 -24.45 -6.15
C SER A 105 -6.23 -24.59 -4.75
N THR A 106 -7.44 -25.11 -4.63
CA THR A 106 -7.99 -25.52 -3.34
C THR A 106 -7.88 -27.03 -3.24
N ASP A 107 -7.40 -27.52 -2.10
CA ASP A 107 -7.43 -28.94 -1.76
C ASP A 107 -8.86 -29.34 -1.37
N ALA A 108 -9.77 -29.32 -2.33
CA ALA A 108 -11.07 -29.98 -2.20
C ALA A 108 -11.06 -31.23 -3.08
N VAL A 109 -10.15 -32.15 -2.76
CA VAL A 109 -10.39 -33.58 -3.02
C VAL A 109 -11.12 -34.11 -1.80
N THR A 110 -12.43 -33.90 -1.78
CA THR A 110 -13.32 -34.75 -0.98
C THR A 110 -14.27 -35.39 -1.98
N ALA A 111 -14.18 -36.72 -2.02
CA ALA A 111 -14.93 -37.62 -2.89
C ALA A 111 -16.45 -37.49 -2.69
#